data_AF-A0A915ZW06-F1
#
_entry.id   AF-A0A915ZW06-F1
#
_cell.length_a   1.000
_cell.length_b   1.000
_cell.length_c   1.000
_cell.angle_alpha   90.00
_cell.angle_beta   90.00
_cell.angle_gamma   90.00
#
_symmetry.space_group_name_H-M   'P 1'
#
loop_
_entity.id
_entity.type
_entity.pdbx_description
1 polymer ?
#
loop_
_entity_poly.entity_id
_entity_poly.type
_entity_poly.pdbx_seq_one_letter_code
_entity_poly.pdbx_strand_id
1 'polypeptide(L)'
;MYLLLIGNSDSLSPWTSHQTPPSMAFFLVLFTFFTNEEFLLQKAKIIMEIELFYMLPYQRCNKKWFPDWIHYDIPVNKVYKLINAIDNNRTEFNSPPFISNRLRNLLKIPEPINENKSFEELKQQMRDEFKQQIKDMQELLNSFIKNSNTYHVNTK
;
A
#
# COMPACT_ATOMS: atom_id res chain seq x y z
N MET A 1 -6.11 1.95 -7.24
CA MET A 1 -5.90 0.99 -6.12
C MET A 1 -6.93 -0.10 -6.30
N TYR A 2 -6.54 -1.25 -6.84
CA TYR A 2 -7.49 -2.33 -7.16
C TYR A 2 -7.79 -3.13 -5.89
N LEU A 3 -9.07 -3.22 -5.52
CA LEU A 3 -9.55 -4.14 -4.49
C LEU A 3 -9.87 -5.49 -5.13
N LEU A 4 -9.19 -6.56 -4.71
CA LEU A 4 -9.56 -7.94 -5.04
C LEU A 4 -10.77 -8.36 -4.18
N LEU A 5 -11.90 -8.64 -4.81
CA LEU A 5 -13.06 -9.30 -4.21
C LEU A 5 -13.39 -10.59 -4.98
N ILE A 6 -13.70 -11.65 -4.22
CA ILE A 6 -13.77 -13.04 -4.67
C ILE A 6 -15.20 -13.36 -5.13
N GLY A 7 -15.35 -13.99 -6.30
CA GLY A 7 -16.62 -14.44 -6.89
C GLY A 7 -16.42 -15.66 -7.80
N ASN A 8 -17.46 -16.50 -7.86
CA ASN A 8 -17.54 -17.91 -8.26
C ASN A 8 -16.98 -18.31 -9.65
N SER A 9 -16.60 -19.59 -9.77
CA SER A 9 -15.84 -20.24 -10.87
C SER A 9 -16.49 -20.34 -12.25
N ASP A 10 -17.69 -19.78 -12.42
CA ASP A 10 -18.41 -19.83 -13.69
C ASP A 10 -18.36 -18.50 -14.47
N SER A 11 -17.63 -17.48 -13.99
CA SER A 11 -17.53 -16.21 -14.71
C SER A 11 -16.31 -16.17 -15.63
N LEU A 12 -16.52 -16.44 -16.92
CA LEU A 12 -15.60 -16.12 -18.01
C LEU A 12 -15.33 -14.62 -18.07
N SER A 13 -14.39 -14.13 -17.27
CA SER A 13 -13.93 -12.74 -17.19
C SER A 13 -15.01 -11.69 -16.83
N PRO A 14 -14.67 -10.56 -16.20
CA PRO A 14 -15.63 -9.48 -15.96
C PRO A 14 -16.10 -8.76 -17.25
N TRP A 15 -15.57 -9.16 -18.40
CA TRP A 15 -15.77 -8.50 -19.68
C TRP A 15 -16.87 -9.20 -20.46
N THR A 16 -18.04 -8.58 -20.54
CA THR A 16 -19.07 -9.02 -21.48
C THR A 16 -18.60 -8.72 -22.90
N SER A 17 -18.58 -9.76 -23.75
CA SER A 17 -18.05 -9.75 -25.13
C SER A 17 -18.70 -8.74 -26.08
N HIS A 18 -19.79 -8.08 -25.65
CA HIS A 18 -20.53 -7.13 -26.46
C HIS A 18 -19.93 -5.71 -26.49
N GLN A 19 -18.92 -5.40 -25.68
CA GLN A 19 -18.33 -4.04 -25.59
C GLN A 19 -16.79 -4.01 -25.61
N THR A 20 -16.14 -5.11 -25.97
CA THR A 20 -14.67 -5.13 -26.07
C THR A 20 -14.21 -4.59 -27.43
N PRO A 21 -13.39 -3.53 -27.47
CA PRO A 21 -12.82 -3.05 -28.73
C PRO A 21 -11.95 -4.15 -29.37
N PRO A 22 -11.86 -4.22 -30.72
CA PRO A 22 -11.26 -5.36 -31.42
C PRO A 22 -9.81 -5.67 -31.03
N SER A 23 -9.03 -4.65 -30.68
CA SER A 23 -7.67 -4.83 -30.15
C SER A 23 -7.65 -5.53 -28.79
N MET A 24 -8.60 -5.21 -27.92
CA MET A 24 -8.78 -5.82 -26.61
C MET A 24 -9.19 -7.29 -26.72
N ALA A 25 -10.01 -7.62 -27.72
CA ALA A 25 -10.41 -9.01 -27.98
C ALA A 25 -9.19 -9.90 -28.33
N PHE A 26 -8.23 -9.37 -29.10
CA PHE A 26 -6.98 -10.06 -29.38
C PHE A 26 -6.17 -10.33 -28.11
N PHE A 27 -6.07 -9.34 -27.21
CA PHE A 27 -5.40 -9.52 -25.91
C PHE A 27 -6.12 -10.51 -24.99
N LEU A 28 -7.47 -10.52 -24.99
CA LEU A 28 -8.26 -11.47 -24.21
C LEU A 28 -8.12 -12.90 -24.72
N VAL A 29 -8.11 -13.09 -26.04
CA VAL A 29 -7.83 -14.40 -26.67
C VAL A 29 -6.42 -14.84 -26.32
N LEU A 30 -5.43 -13.97 -26.42
CA LEU A 30 -4.06 -14.28 -26.03
C LEU A 30 -3.96 -14.63 -24.52
N PHE A 31 -4.64 -13.87 -23.67
CA PHE A 31 -4.68 -14.06 -22.21
C PHE A 31 -5.34 -15.38 -21.81
N THR A 32 -6.41 -15.78 -22.49
CA THR A 32 -7.09 -17.08 -22.28
C THR A 32 -6.30 -18.26 -22.85
N PHE A 33 -5.46 -18.04 -23.87
CA PHE A 33 -4.60 -19.08 -24.43
C PHE A 33 -3.39 -19.39 -23.54
N PHE A 34 -2.88 -18.39 -22.81
CA PHE A 34 -1.76 -18.55 -21.87
C PHE A 34 -2.17 -19.15 -20.51
N THR A 35 -3.44 -19.46 -20.28
CA THR A 35 -3.94 -19.96 -18.99
C THR A 35 -3.97 -21.47 -18.88
N ASN A 36 -2.81 -22.07 -18.61
CA ASN A 36 -2.71 -23.34 -17.89
C ASN A 36 -2.18 -23.05 -16.48
N GLU A 37 -3.04 -23.17 -15.47
CA GLU A 37 -2.90 -23.19 -13.99
C GLU A 37 -1.83 -22.35 -13.24
N GLU A 38 -0.81 -21.80 -13.89
CA GLU A 38 0.34 -21.19 -13.23
C GLU A 38 0.27 -19.65 -13.14
N PHE A 39 0.36 -19.23 -11.89
CA PHE A 39 0.77 -17.93 -11.34
C PHE A 39 -0.06 -16.68 -11.67
N LEU A 40 -0.92 -16.34 -10.69
CA LEU A 40 -1.50 -15.01 -10.48
C LEU A 40 -0.49 -13.86 -10.59
N LEU A 41 0.77 -14.12 -10.21
CA LEU A 41 1.88 -13.17 -10.35
C LEU A 41 2.13 -12.78 -11.81
N GLN A 42 2.13 -13.77 -12.71
CA GLN A 42 2.31 -13.53 -14.15
C GLN A 42 1.09 -12.79 -14.71
N LYS A 43 -0.12 -13.16 -14.30
CA LYS A 43 -1.35 -12.43 -14.68
C LYS A 43 -1.32 -10.96 -14.22
N ALA A 44 -0.93 -10.71 -12.97
CA ALA A 44 -0.80 -9.36 -12.44
C ALA A 44 0.29 -8.56 -13.15
N LYS A 45 1.43 -9.20 -13.46
CA LYS A 45 2.53 -8.58 -14.22
C LYS A 45 2.09 -8.20 -15.63
N ILE A 46 1.41 -9.10 -16.34
CA ILE A 46 0.87 -8.83 -17.68
C ILE A 46 -0.15 -7.68 -17.64
N ILE A 47 -1.06 -7.66 -16.66
CA ILE A 47 -2.03 -6.56 -16.50
C ILE A 47 -1.30 -5.23 -16.23
N MET A 48 -0.31 -5.22 -15.35
CA MET A 48 0.51 -4.03 -15.06
C MET A 48 1.25 -3.53 -16.30
N GLU A 49 1.84 -4.44 -17.09
CA GLU A 49 2.52 -4.10 -18.34
C GLU A 49 1.54 -3.52 -19.37
N ILE A 50 0.34 -4.11 -19.50
CA ILE A 50 -0.73 -3.55 -20.33
C ILE A 50 -1.12 -2.14 -19.86
N GLU A 51 -1.30 -1.93 -18.55
CA GLU A 51 -1.66 -0.63 -17.98
C GLU A 51 -0.60 0.45 -18.19
N LEU A 52 0.67 0.08 -18.09
CA LEU A 52 1.79 1.02 -18.14
C LEU A 52 2.20 1.35 -19.58
N PHE A 53 2.25 0.34 -20.46
CA PHE A 53 2.82 0.48 -21.81
C PHE A 53 1.79 0.62 -22.93
N TYR A 54 0.59 0.03 -22.77
CA TYR A 54 -0.37 -0.09 -23.88
C TYR A 54 -1.62 0.79 -23.71
N MET A 55 -1.73 1.55 -22.63
CA MET A 55 -2.89 2.39 -22.30
C MET A 55 -2.49 3.85 -22.09
N LEU A 56 -3.11 4.76 -22.85
CA LEU A 56 -2.97 6.21 -22.62
C LEU A 56 -3.68 6.61 -21.31
N PRO A 57 -3.24 7.66 -20.60
CA PRO A 57 -3.82 8.04 -19.30
C PRO A 57 -5.34 8.23 -19.32
N TYR A 58 -5.89 8.77 -20.41
CA TYR A 58 -7.34 8.95 -20.56
C TYR A 58 -8.10 7.64 -20.80
N GLN A 59 -7.45 6.60 -21.35
CA GLN A 59 -8.04 5.26 -21.52
C GLN A 59 -8.07 4.52 -20.18
N ARG A 60 -7.03 4.70 -19.35
CA ARG A 60 -6.93 4.11 -18.01
C ARG A 60 -8.06 4.57 -17.08
N CYS A 61 -8.49 5.83 -17.21
CA CYS A 61 -9.60 6.37 -16.43
C CYS A 61 -10.99 6.08 -17.04
N ASN A 62 -11.05 5.44 -18.21
CA ASN A 62 -12.30 5.15 -18.89
C ASN A 62 -12.82 3.77 -18.51
N LYS A 63 -13.97 3.75 -17.82
CA LYS A 63 -14.65 2.53 -17.36
C LYS A 63 -15.03 1.55 -18.48
N LYS A 64 -15.03 1.98 -19.74
CA LYS A 64 -15.21 1.08 -20.89
C LYS A 64 -14.01 0.17 -21.12
N TRP A 65 -12.81 0.59 -20.70
CA TRP A 65 -11.54 -0.09 -20.98
C TRP A 65 -10.90 -0.75 -19.77
N PHE A 66 -11.22 -0.33 -18.54
CA PHE A 66 -10.88 -1.04 -17.30
C PHE A 66 -12.13 -1.28 -16.45
N PRO A 67 -12.34 -2.50 -15.90
CA PRO A 67 -13.49 -2.80 -15.09
C PRO A 67 -13.21 -2.34 -13.65
N ASP A 68 -14.25 -1.93 -12.92
CA ASP A 68 -14.10 -1.51 -11.53
C ASP A 68 -13.65 -2.68 -10.61
N TRP A 69 -13.81 -3.93 -11.06
CA TRP A 69 -13.56 -5.18 -10.32
C TRP A 69 -13.11 -6.31 -11.25
N ILE A 70 -12.18 -7.15 -10.77
CA ILE A 70 -11.76 -8.38 -11.44
C ILE A 70 -11.91 -9.55 -10.47
N HIS A 71 -12.80 -10.49 -10.80
CA HIS A 71 -13.06 -11.68 -10.00
C HIS A 71 -12.08 -12.81 -10.39
N TYR A 72 -11.49 -13.45 -9.39
CA TYR A 72 -10.61 -14.61 -9.57
C TYR A 72 -10.88 -15.66 -8.49
N ASP A 73 -11.00 -16.92 -8.92
CA ASP A 73 -11.00 -18.06 -8.01
C ASP A 73 -9.58 -18.46 -7.67
N ILE A 74 -9.30 -18.43 -6.37
CA ILE A 74 -7.99 -18.78 -5.82
C ILE A 74 -8.25 -19.63 -4.59
N PRO A 75 -7.60 -20.80 -4.46
CA PRO A 75 -7.74 -21.61 -3.26
C PRO A 75 -7.24 -20.83 -2.04
N VAL A 76 -7.99 -20.93 -0.94
CA VAL A 76 -7.76 -20.22 0.32
C VAL A 76 -6.31 -20.32 0.80
N ASN A 77 -5.69 -21.50 0.66
CA ASN A 77 -4.29 -21.71 1.06
C ASN A 77 -3.29 -20.84 0.30
N LYS A 78 -3.54 -20.57 -0.99
CA LYS A 78 -2.64 -19.80 -1.85
C LYS A 78 -2.77 -18.32 -1.50
N VAL A 79 -4.00 -17.85 -1.26
CA VAL A 79 -4.26 -16.49 -0.79
C VAL A 79 -3.56 -16.24 0.54
N TYR A 80 -3.68 -17.16 1.50
CA TYR A 80 -3.02 -17.05 2.80
C TYR A 80 -1.50 -16.95 2.66
N LYS A 81 -0.88 -17.85 1.87
CA LYS A 81 0.57 -17.82 1.61
C LYS A 81 1.01 -16.52 0.95
N LEU A 82 0.22 -16.01 0.00
CA LEU A 82 0.50 -14.77 -0.71
C LEU A 82 0.46 -13.55 0.22
N ILE A 83 -0.61 -13.40 1.00
CA ILE A 83 -0.75 -12.30 1.97
C ILE A 83 0.40 -12.34 2.97
N ASN A 84 0.71 -13.52 3.51
CA ASN A 84 1.83 -13.68 4.44
C ASN A 84 3.18 -13.33 3.78
N ALA A 85 3.39 -13.67 2.52
CA ALA A 85 4.62 -13.30 1.81
C ALA A 85 4.71 -11.77 1.60
N ILE A 86 3.59 -11.12 1.26
CA ILE A 86 3.49 -9.66 1.11
C ILE A 86 3.80 -8.96 2.42
N ASP A 87 3.13 -9.36 3.51
CA ASP A 87 3.28 -8.74 4.83
C ASP A 87 4.72 -8.87 5.37
N ASN A 88 5.43 -9.94 5.00
CA ASN A 88 6.83 -10.18 5.39
C ASN A 88 7.86 -9.63 4.38
N ASN A 89 7.45 -8.82 3.39
CA ASN A 89 8.32 -8.29 2.33
C ASN A 89 9.16 -9.36 1.59
N ARG A 90 8.63 -10.59 1.46
CA ARG A 90 9.31 -11.71 0.79
C ARG A 90 8.91 -11.86 -0.69
N THR A 91 8.25 -10.86 -1.25
CA THR A 91 7.69 -10.94 -2.60
C THR A 91 8.54 -10.14 -3.58
N GLU A 92 8.51 -10.55 -4.84
CA GLU A 92 9.13 -9.83 -5.97
C GLU A 92 8.31 -8.60 -6.41
N PHE A 93 7.28 -8.22 -5.65
CA PHE A 93 6.43 -7.10 -6.01
C PHE A 93 7.13 -5.79 -5.61
N ASN A 94 7.61 -5.03 -6.59
CA ASN A 94 8.11 -3.66 -6.34
C ASN A 94 7.03 -2.74 -5.74
N SER A 95 5.77 -3.00 -6.11
CA SER A 95 4.59 -2.31 -5.60
C SER A 95 3.56 -3.36 -5.19
N PRO A 96 3.57 -3.82 -3.92
CA PRO A 96 2.63 -4.84 -3.47
C PRO A 96 1.18 -4.34 -3.57
N PRO A 97 0.22 -5.24 -3.87
CA PRO A 97 -1.18 -4.86 -3.98
C PRO A 97 -1.78 -4.52 -2.60
N PHE A 98 -2.79 -3.67 -2.59
CA PHE A 98 -3.55 -3.37 -1.39
C PHE A 98 -4.43 -4.57 -0.99
N ILE A 99 -4.26 -5.05 0.25
CA ILE A 99 -5.07 -6.13 0.82
C ILE A 99 -6.15 -5.54 1.71
N SER A 100 -7.42 -5.80 1.38
CA SER A 100 -8.55 -5.26 2.15
C SER A 100 -8.71 -5.92 3.53
N ASN A 101 -9.16 -5.14 4.52
CA ASN A 101 -9.44 -5.64 5.86
C ASN A 101 -10.54 -6.73 5.85
N ARG A 102 -11.50 -6.63 4.94
CA ARG A 102 -12.55 -7.66 4.77
C ARG A 102 -11.93 -9.01 4.42
N LEU A 103 -10.95 -9.06 3.51
CA LEU A 103 -10.27 -10.29 3.13
C LEU A 103 -9.44 -10.86 4.30
N ARG A 104 -8.76 -10.00 5.05
CA ARG A 104 -8.00 -10.40 6.25
C ARG A 104 -8.90 -11.03 7.30
N ASN A 105 -10.05 -10.41 7.58
CA ASN A 105 -11.04 -10.92 8.53
C ASN A 105 -11.61 -12.27 8.10
N LEU A 106 -11.90 -12.46 6.81
CA LEU A 106 -12.38 -13.75 6.27
C LEU A 106 -11.35 -14.87 6.45
N LEU A 107 -10.07 -14.56 6.29
CA LEU A 107 -8.97 -15.52 6.42
C LEU A 107 -8.40 -15.63 7.83
N LYS A 108 -8.90 -14.82 8.77
CA LYS A 108 -8.37 -14.69 10.15
C LYS A 108 -6.87 -14.37 10.18
N ILE A 109 -6.40 -13.56 9.23
CA ILE A 109 -5.01 -13.09 9.17
C ILE A 109 -4.93 -11.76 9.93
N PRO A 110 -4.03 -11.60 10.90
CA PRO A 110 -3.85 -10.32 11.58
C PRO A 110 -3.35 -9.23 10.59
N GLU A 111 -3.60 -7.97 10.90
CA GLU A 111 -2.95 -6.88 10.16
C GLU A 111 -1.43 -6.96 10.38
N PRO A 112 -0.62 -6.64 9.35
CA PRO A 112 0.82 -6.56 9.53
C PRO A 112 1.11 -5.52 10.61
N ILE A 113 2.04 -5.86 11.51
CA ILE A 113 2.52 -4.92 12.53
C ILE A 113 3.13 -3.75 11.77
N ASN A 114 2.46 -2.61 11.79
CA ASN A 114 2.96 -1.40 11.16
C ASN A 114 4.08 -0.82 12.03
N GLU A 115 5.29 -1.37 11.91
CA GLU A 115 6.50 -0.89 12.58
C GLU A 115 6.68 0.62 12.36
N ASN A 116 6.25 1.14 11.20
CA ASN A 116 6.36 2.57 10.88
C ASN A 116 5.47 3.43 11.78
N LYS A 117 4.31 2.95 12.23
CA LYS A 117 3.45 3.69 13.16
C LYS A 117 4.12 3.84 14.52
N SER A 118 4.69 2.75 15.03
CA SER A 118 5.46 2.76 16.28
C SER A 118 6.72 3.63 16.17
N PHE A 119 7.38 3.62 15.01
CA PHE A 119 8.57 4.43 14.77
C PHE A 119 8.26 5.93 14.67
N GLU A 120 7.16 6.32 14.02
CA GLU A 120 6.75 7.73 13.95
C GLU A 120 6.28 8.26 15.31
N GLU A 121 5.58 7.45 16.12
CA GLU A 121 5.23 7.78 17.50
C GLU A 121 6.49 7.98 18.36
N LEU A 122 7.47 7.07 18.27
CA LEU A 122 8.76 7.19 18.96
C LEU A 122 9.53 8.46 18.54
N LYS A 123 9.57 8.73 17.23
CA LYS A 123 10.26 9.90 16.66
C LYS A 123 9.61 11.21 17.12
N GLN A 124 8.28 11.22 17.27
CA GLN A 124 7.55 12.36 17.78
C GLN A 124 7.86 12.58 19.27
N GLN A 125 7.83 11.52 20.08
CA GLN A 125 8.19 11.58 21.49
C GLN A 125 9.60 12.14 21.72
N MET A 126 10.61 11.64 21.00
CA MET A 126 11.99 12.15 21.11
C MET A 126 12.09 13.64 20.73
N ARG A 127 11.28 14.09 19.77
CA ARG A 127 11.26 15.50 19.34
C ARG A 127 10.72 16.41 20.44
N ASP A 128 9.70 15.96 21.13
CA ASP A 128 9.04 16.72 22.18
C ASP A 128 9.88 16.76 23.46
N GLU A 129 10.54 15.65 23.82
CA GLU A 129 11.54 15.60 24.91
C GLU A 129 12.72 16.55 24.64
N PHE A 130 13.25 16.56 23.40
CA PHE A 130 14.36 17.44 23.03
C PHE A 130 13.98 18.92 23.10
N LYS A 131 12.76 19.28 22.66
CA LYS A 131 12.23 20.65 22.79
C LYS A 131 12.12 21.07 24.25
N GLN A 132 11.67 20.17 25.12
CA GLN A 132 11.56 20.46 26.55
C GLN A 132 12.94 20.72 27.16
N GLN A 133 13.94 19.89 26.86
CA GLN A 133 15.32 20.11 27.34
C GLN A 133 15.90 21.46 26.89
N ILE A 134 15.67 21.86 25.63
CA ILE A 134 16.12 23.17 25.14
C ILE A 134 15.49 24.30 25.95
N LYS A 135 14.19 24.19 26.22
CA LYS A 135 13.45 25.21 26.97
C LYS A 135 13.95 25.32 28.41
N ASP A 136 14.16 24.19 29.08
CA ASP A 136 14.68 24.14 30.44
C ASP A 136 16.07 24.77 30.50
N MET A 137 16.93 24.46 29.51
CA MET A 137 18.27 25.02 29.43
C MET A 137 18.26 26.54 29.18
N GLN A 138 17.31 27.04 28.38
CA GLN A 138 17.11 28.48 28.18
C GLN A 138 16.65 29.19 29.46
N GLU A 139 15.72 28.61 30.22
CA GLU A 139 15.29 29.14 31.52
C GLU A 139 16.45 29.19 32.52
N LEU A 140 17.24 28.12 32.56
CA LEU A 140 18.40 28.01 33.43
C LEU A 140 19.44 29.11 33.11
N LEU A 141 19.74 29.32 31.82
CA LEU A 141 20.62 30.41 31.37
C LEU A 141 20.08 31.80 31.73
N ASN A 142 18.79 32.04 31.51
CA ASN A 142 18.16 33.33 31.87
C ASN A 142 18.22 33.60 33.38
N SER A 143 18.05 32.55 34.20
CA SER A 143 18.18 32.65 35.66
C SER A 143 19.60 33.02 36.09
N PHE A 144 20.62 32.47 35.44
CA PHE A 144 22.02 32.79 35.71
C PHE A 144 22.37 34.24 35.34
N ILE A 145 21.95 34.70 34.16
CA ILE A 145 22.17 36.07 33.69
C ILE A 145 21.51 37.09 34.63
N LYS A 146 20.29 36.79 35.10
CA LYS A 146 19.59 37.67 36.05
C LYS A 146 20.33 37.78 37.39
N ASN A 147 20.81 36.64 37.90
CA ASN A 147 21.56 36.60 39.15
C ASN A 147 22.89 37.36 39.03
N SER A 148 23.66 37.19 37.94
CA SER A 148 24.94 37.90 37.75
C SER A 148 24.78 39.41 37.73
N ASN A 149 23.72 39.93 37.11
CA ASN A 149 23.46 41.36 37.03
C ASN A 149 23.08 41.97 38.40
N THR A 150 22.52 41.17 39.31
CA THR A 150 22.08 41.63 40.64
C THR A 150 23.27 41.85 41.59
N TYR A 151 24.31 41.02 41.49
CA TYR A 151 25.53 41.19 42.30
C TYR A 151 26.35 42.44 41.90
N HIS A 152 26.26 42.88 40.64
CA HIS A 152 27.01 44.02 40.14
C HIS A 152 26.40 45.39 40.55
N VAL A 153 25.13 45.41 40.95
CA VAL A 153 24.41 46.62 41.39
C VAL A 153 24.59 46.89 42.89
N ASN A 154 24.86 45.86 43.70
CA ASN A 154 24.99 45.97 45.16
C ASN A 154 26.41 46.28 45.66
N THR A 155 27.38 46.51 44.77
CA THR A 155 28.80 46.76 45.11
C THR A 155 29.28 48.18 44.77
N LYS A 156 28.37 49.15 44.64
CA LYS A 156 28.66 50.59 44.58
C LYS A 156 28.05 51.30 45.77
#